data_AF-A0A7S0K962-F1
#
_entry.id   AF-A0A7S0K962-F1
#
_cell.length_a   1.000
_cell.length_b   1.000
_cell.length_c   1.000
_cell.angle_alpha   90.00
_cell.angle_beta   90.00
_cell.angle_gamma   90.00
#
_symmetry.space_group_name_H-M   'P 1'
#
loop_
_entity.id
_entity.type
_entity.pdbx_description
1 polymer ?
#
loop_
_entity_poly.entity_id
_entity_poly.type
_entity_poly.pdbx_seq_one_letter_code
_entity_poly.pdbx_strand_id
1 'polypeptide(L)'
;QIVYCAVIFGGWSVMFFYGYPLIPNVHVGAYHKINGYFVFAACISSWVAVVRRDPGHVTLRTMSRYDNYSYDGWMFENRKCPTAGIRKIARSKYDRMSSRHVPRYDHYCGWVNQTIGEE
;
A
#
# COMPACT_ATOMS: atom_id res chain seq x y z
N GLN A 1 -10.04 -8.87 -1.12
CA GLN A 1 -10.59 -7.53 -0.81
C GLN A 1 -11.92 -7.54 -0.06
N ILE A 2 -12.72 -8.62 -0.12
CA ILE A 2 -13.99 -8.72 0.63
C ILE A 2 -13.80 -8.45 2.13
N VAL A 3 -12.77 -9.04 2.75
CA VAL A 3 -12.47 -8.83 4.18
C VAL A 3 -12.23 -7.36 4.51
N TYR A 4 -11.39 -6.67 3.73
CA TYR A 4 -11.13 -5.24 3.92
C TYR A 4 -12.43 -4.42 3.81
N CYS A 5 -13.22 -4.65 2.75
CA CYS A 5 -14.49 -3.97 2.56
C CYS A 5 -15.46 -4.24 3.73
N ALA A 6 -15.57 -5.49 4.19
CA ALA A 6 -16.44 -5.85 5.30
C ALA A 6 -16.07 -5.11 6.59
N VAL A 7 -14.77 -5.03 6.92
CA VAL A 7 -14.30 -4.32 8.11
C VAL A 7 -14.55 -2.82 8.00
N ILE A 8 -14.17 -2.19 6.88
CA ILE A 8 -14.22 -0.74 6.73
C ILE A 8 -15.65 -0.23 6.56
N PHE A 9 -16.45 -0.83 5.66
CA PHE A 9 -17.84 -0.43 5.48
C PHE A 9 -18.73 -0.86 6.65
N GLY A 10 -18.43 -1.99 7.29
CA GLY A 10 -19.10 -2.40 8.52
C GLY A 10 -18.87 -1.41 9.66
N GLY A 11 -17.62 -1.05 9.93
CA GLY A 11 -17.27 -0.04 10.94
C GLY A 11 -17.86 1.34 10.63
N TRP A 12 -17.84 1.74 9.36
CA TRP A 12 -18.48 2.98 8.93
C TRP A 12 -19.99 2.97 9.12
N SER A 13 -20.65 1.85 8.83
CA SER A 13 -22.09 1.69 9.06
C SER A 13 -22.43 1.85 10.54
N VAL A 14 -21.62 1.28 11.45
CA VAL A 14 -21.81 1.47 12.90
C VAL A 14 -21.69 2.94 13.29
N MET A 15 -20.67 3.64 12.78
CA MET A 15 -20.52 5.09 13.02
C MET A 15 -21.69 5.90 12.47
N PHE A 16 -22.21 5.55 11.29
CA PHE A 16 -23.32 6.26 10.67
C PHE A 16 -24.64 6.05 11.43
N PHE A 17 -24.97 4.81 11.81
CA PHE A 17 -26.25 4.51 12.47
C PHE A 17 -26.26 4.78 13.96
N TYR A 18 -25.12 4.67 14.66
CA TYR A 18 -25.08 4.79 16.12
C TYR A 18 -24.22 5.97 16.60
N GLY A 19 -23.14 6.30 15.89
CA GLY A 19 -22.25 7.41 16.29
C GLY A 19 -22.81 8.78 15.89
N TYR A 20 -23.21 8.95 14.63
CA TYR A 20 -23.64 10.24 14.09
C TYR A 20 -24.92 10.79 14.71
N PRO A 21 -25.93 10.00 15.13
CA PRO A 21 -27.05 10.53 15.89
C PRO A 21 -26.65 11.19 17.22
N LEU A 22 -25.50 10.82 17.80
CA LEU A 22 -24.97 11.39 19.04
C LEU A 22 -24.19 12.69 18.83
N ILE A 23 -24.07 13.15 17.58
CA ILE A 23 -23.37 14.38 17.20
C ILE A 23 -24.40 15.37 16.61
N PRO A 24 -24.39 16.66 16.95
CA PRO A 24 -23.50 17.31 17.89
C PRO A 24 -23.85 17.01 19.35
N ASN A 25 -22.85 17.14 20.22
CA ASN A 25 -23.01 17.15 21.67
C ASN A 25 -22.02 18.14 22.30
N VAL A 26 -21.96 18.20 23.62
CA VAL A 26 -21.09 19.14 24.37
C VAL A 26 -19.59 19.00 24.08
N HIS A 27 -19.14 17.85 23.54
CA HIS A 27 -17.74 17.57 23.21
C HIS A 27 -17.46 17.62 21.70
N VAL A 28 -18.46 17.39 20.84
CA VAL A 28 -18.26 17.21 19.40
C VAL A 28 -19.25 18.06 18.60
N GLY A 29 -18.73 19.05 17.86
CA GLY A 29 -19.54 19.93 17.01
C GLY A 29 -20.05 19.25 15.73
N ALA A 30 -21.10 19.82 15.12
CA ALA A 30 -21.78 19.23 13.96
C ALA A 30 -20.88 19.09 12.71
N TYR A 31 -19.87 19.96 12.57
CA TYR A 31 -18.90 19.93 11.48
C TYR A 31 -18.10 18.61 11.42
N HIS A 32 -17.97 17.89 12.54
CA HIS A 32 -17.30 16.59 12.57
C HIS A 32 -17.99 15.53 11.71
N LYS A 33 -19.31 15.63 11.48
CA LYS A 33 -20.00 14.72 10.55
C LYS A 33 -19.49 14.92 9.13
N ILE A 34 -19.44 16.18 8.69
CA ILE A 34 -18.97 16.59 7.36
C ILE A 34 -17.51 16.18 7.19
N ASN A 35 -16.65 16.51 8.15
CA ASN A 35 -15.25 16.10 8.14
C ASN A 35 -15.09 14.58 8.10
N GLY A 36 -15.91 13.84 8.86
CA GLY A 36 -15.89 12.38 8.85
C GLY A 36 -16.20 11.79 7.47
N TYR A 37 -17.16 12.35 6.72
CA TYR A 37 -17.41 11.92 5.33
C TYR A 37 -16.22 12.18 4.43
N PHE A 38 -15.59 13.36 4.52
CA PHE A 38 -14.41 13.69 3.72
C PHE A 38 -13.23 12.78 4.02
N VAL A 39 -12.94 12.53 5.31
CA VAL A 39 -11.88 11.61 5.72
C VAL A 39 -12.16 10.21 5.23
N PHE A 40 -13.38 9.71 5.39
CA PHE A 40 -13.75 8.38 4.90
C PHE A 40 -13.59 8.27 3.38
N ALA A 41 -14.06 9.26 2.62
CA ALA A 41 -13.91 9.30 1.17
C ALA A 41 -12.43 9.34 0.75
N ALA A 42 -11.58 10.12 1.44
CA ALA A 42 -10.15 10.18 1.19
C ALA A 42 -9.47 8.84 1.46
N CYS A 43 -9.77 8.18 2.59
CA CYS A 43 -9.22 6.87 2.94
C CYS A 43 -9.61 5.77 1.95
N ILE A 44 -10.89 5.73 1.54
CA ILE A 44 -11.34 4.78 0.51
C ILE A 44 -10.65 5.08 -0.82
N SER A 45 -10.54 6.36 -1.21
CA SER A 45 -9.87 6.75 -2.45
C SER A 45 -8.39 6.37 -2.45
N SER A 46 -7.66 6.58 -1.35
CA SER A 46 -6.27 6.17 -1.22
C SER A 46 -6.12 4.65 -1.28
N TRP A 47 -7.02 3.90 -0.64
CA TRP A 47 -7.01 2.44 -0.71
C TRP A 47 -7.29 1.94 -2.13
N VAL A 48 -8.28 2.51 -2.83
CA VAL A 48 -8.57 2.19 -4.24
C VAL A 48 -7.37 2.52 -5.13
N ALA A 49 -6.73 3.66 -4.90
CA ALA A 49 -5.53 4.05 -5.63
C ALA A 49 -4.43 3.00 -5.45
N VAL A 50 -4.12 2.63 -4.21
CA VAL A 50 -3.12 1.60 -3.91
C VAL A 50 -3.49 0.28 -4.58
N VAL A 51 -4.69 -0.27 -4.39
CA VAL A 51 -5.13 -1.56 -4.95
C VAL A 51 -5.06 -1.62 -6.48
N ARG A 52 -5.05 -0.47 -7.17
CA ARG A 52 -5.00 -0.38 -8.63
C ARG A 52 -3.62 -0.07 -9.20
N ARG A 53 -2.62 0.22 -8.35
CA ARG A 53 -1.26 0.54 -8.79
C ARG A 53 -0.41 -0.71 -8.83
N ASP A 54 0.45 -0.80 -9.84
CA ASP A 54 1.42 -1.87 -9.95
C ASP A 54 2.61 -1.53 -9.02
N PRO A 55 3.11 -2.45 -8.18
CA PRO A 55 4.23 -2.17 -7.27
C PRO A 55 5.59 -1.95 -7.97
N GLY A 56 5.63 -2.12 -9.29
CA GLY A 56 6.84 -2.13 -10.10
C GLY A 56 7.39 -3.55 -10.26
N HIS A 57 8.05 -3.78 -11.40
CA HIS A 57 8.67 -5.06 -11.71
C HIS A 57 10.03 -4.86 -12.38
N VAL A 58 11.09 -5.23 -11.65
CA VAL A 58 12.46 -5.23 -12.14
C VAL A 58 12.69 -6.41 -13.07
N THR A 59 12.99 -6.09 -14.32
CA THR A 59 13.39 -7.02 -15.38
C THR A 59 14.64 -6.48 -16.06
N LEU A 60 15.25 -7.24 -16.96
CA LEU A 60 16.37 -6.74 -17.76
C LEU A 60 16.01 -5.46 -18.56
N ARG A 61 14.74 -5.27 -18.92
CA ARG A 61 14.27 -4.11 -19.71
C ARG A 61 13.96 -2.89 -18.83
N THR A 62 13.55 -3.11 -17.58
CA THR A 62 13.10 -2.05 -16.66
C THR A 62 14.16 -1.71 -15.61
N MET A 63 15.28 -2.43 -15.55
CA MET A 63 16.31 -2.26 -14.53
C MET A 63 16.82 -0.82 -14.41
N SER A 64 17.12 -0.17 -15.54
CA SER A 64 17.62 1.21 -15.55
C SER A 64 16.64 2.22 -14.97
N ARG A 65 15.33 1.96 -15.00
CA ARG A 65 14.30 2.83 -14.41
C ARG A 65 14.32 2.82 -12.88
N TYR A 66 14.71 1.69 -12.29
CA TYR A 66 14.63 1.47 -10.85
C TYR A 66 16.00 1.52 -10.15
N ASP A 67 17.11 1.59 -10.90
CA ASP A 67 18.47 1.61 -10.37
C ASP A 67 18.87 3.00 -9.85
N ASN A 68 18.06 3.52 -8.94
CA ASN A 68 18.12 4.89 -8.42
C ASN A 68 18.94 5.02 -7.12
N TYR A 69 19.41 3.91 -6.57
CA TYR A 69 20.08 3.85 -5.26
C TYR A 69 21.44 3.18 -5.37
N SER A 70 22.44 3.76 -4.70
CA SER A 70 23.76 3.15 -4.58
C SER A 70 23.71 1.91 -3.69
N TYR A 71 24.60 0.96 -3.99
CA TYR A 71 24.93 -0.12 -3.06
C TYR A 71 25.66 0.46 -1.85
N ASP A 72 25.23 0.10 -0.65
CA ASP A 72 25.96 0.47 0.57
C ASP A 72 27.06 -0.53 0.91
N GLY A 73 26.98 -1.77 0.40
CA GLY A 73 27.92 -2.85 0.68
C GLY A 73 27.66 -3.59 2.00
N TRP A 74 26.57 -3.29 2.70
CA TRP A 74 26.20 -3.89 3.98
C TRP A 74 24.82 -4.54 3.89
N MET A 75 23.81 -3.75 3.51
CA MET A 75 22.43 -4.22 3.32
C MET A 75 22.13 -4.45 1.84
N PHE A 76 22.69 -3.60 0.98
CA PHE A 76 22.51 -3.61 -0.46
C PHE A 76 23.85 -3.85 -1.14
N GLU A 77 24.08 -5.10 -1.52
CA GLU A 77 25.25 -5.53 -2.26
C GLU A 77 24.92 -5.77 -3.73
N ASN A 78 25.90 -5.52 -4.61
CA ASN A 78 25.78 -5.82 -6.03
C ASN A 78 25.90 -7.34 -6.26
N ARG A 79 24.77 -8.02 -6.23
CA ARG A 79 24.68 -9.48 -6.40
C ARG A 79 23.54 -9.88 -7.32
N LYS A 80 23.59 -11.13 -7.80
CA LYS A 80 22.51 -11.71 -8.60
C LYS A 80 21.34 -12.12 -7.68
N CYS A 81 20.12 -11.83 -8.11
CA CYS A 81 18.92 -12.40 -7.51
C CYS A 81 18.88 -13.90 -7.78
N PRO A 82 18.82 -14.77 -6.75
CA PRO A 82 18.83 -16.21 -6.95
C PRO A 82 17.56 -16.72 -7.65
N THR A 83 16.42 -16.05 -7.43
CA THR A 83 15.12 -16.47 -8.00
C THR A 83 14.91 -15.95 -9.42
N ALA A 84 15.10 -14.64 -9.63
CA ALA A 84 14.84 -14.02 -10.92
C ALA A 84 16.03 -14.10 -11.89
N GLY A 85 17.23 -14.43 -11.40
CA GLY A 85 18.43 -14.55 -12.23
C GLY A 85 18.94 -13.22 -12.81
N ILE A 86 18.48 -12.08 -12.31
CA ILE A 86 18.92 -10.73 -12.73
C ILE A 86 19.79 -10.09 -11.65
N ARG A 87 20.55 -9.04 -11.99
CA ARG A 87 21.21 -8.21 -10.97
C ARG A 87 20.18 -7.64 -10.00
N LYS A 88 20.42 -7.79 -8.71
CA LYS A 88 19.58 -7.23 -7.65
C LYS A 88 19.92 -5.75 -7.49
N ILE A 89 19.02 -4.87 -7.91
CA ILE A 89 19.12 -3.43 -7.65
C ILE A 89 19.09 -3.18 -6.14
N ALA A 90 19.79 -2.14 -5.66
CA ALA A 90 19.70 -1.71 -4.27
C ALA A 90 18.22 -1.50 -3.84
N ARG A 91 17.88 -1.91 -2.63
CA ARG A 91 16.50 -1.90 -2.08
C ARG A 91 15.45 -2.74 -2.84
N SER A 92 15.82 -3.54 -3.83
CA SER A 92 14.88 -4.45 -4.51
C SER A 92 14.85 -5.84 -3.88
N LYS A 93 13.73 -6.57 -4.03
CA LYS A 93 13.59 -7.96 -3.55
C LYS A 93 12.63 -8.74 -4.44
N TYR A 94 12.93 -10.03 -4.63
CA TYR A 94 11.95 -10.96 -5.19
C TYR A 94 10.88 -11.30 -4.17
N ASP A 95 9.64 -10.94 -4.47
CA ASP A 95 8.47 -11.30 -3.69
C ASP A 95 7.84 -12.57 -4.26
N ARG A 96 7.76 -13.61 -3.43
CA ARG A 96 7.16 -14.90 -3.84
C ARG A 96 5.65 -14.80 -3.93
N MET A 97 5.01 -13.92 -3.15
CA MET A 97 3.55 -13.78 -3.15
C MET A 97 3.05 -13.19 -4.47
N SER A 98 3.73 -12.18 -5.00
CA SER A 98 3.44 -11.61 -6.32
C SER A 98 4.23 -12.24 -7.47
N SER A 99 5.17 -13.15 -7.17
CA SER A 99 6.09 -13.77 -8.14
C SER A 99 6.86 -12.75 -8.99
N ARG A 100 7.22 -11.62 -8.40
CA ARG A 100 7.86 -10.48 -9.08
C ARG A 100 9.09 -10.01 -8.33
N HIS A 101 10.08 -9.52 -9.06
CA HIS A 101 11.19 -8.77 -8.47
C HIS A 101 10.78 -7.30 -8.32
N VAL A 102 10.51 -6.85 -7.10
CA VAL A 102 9.90 -5.54 -6.85
C VAL A 102 10.97 -4.52 -6.44
N PRO A 103 10.99 -3.32 -7.07
CA PRO A 103 11.88 -2.23 -6.69
C PRO A 103 11.40 -1.55 -5.40
N ARG A 104 12.33 -0.98 -4.62
CA ARG A 104 12.07 -0.43 -3.27
C ARG A 104 11.09 -1.28 -2.46
N TYR A 105 11.31 -2.60 -2.46
CA TYR A 105 10.39 -3.53 -1.83
C TYR A 105 10.26 -3.22 -0.33
N ASP A 106 9.03 -3.08 0.12
CA ASP A 106 8.70 -2.95 1.53
C ASP A 106 8.14 -4.29 2.07
N HIS A 107 6.92 -4.65 1.70
CA HIS A 107 6.29 -5.91 2.10
C HIS A 107 5.14 -6.33 1.18
N TYR A 108 4.66 -7.57 1.31
CA TYR A 108 3.36 -7.96 0.77
C TYR A 108 2.26 -7.65 1.78
N CYS A 109 1.31 -6.78 1.41
CA CYS A 109 0.24 -6.35 2.30
C CYS A 109 -1.06 -7.09 2.00
N GLY A 110 -1.51 -7.93 2.93
CA GLY A 110 -2.77 -8.66 2.81
C GLY A 110 -4.00 -7.75 2.75
N TRP A 111 -3.95 -6.55 3.35
CA TRP A 111 -5.06 -5.58 3.34
C TRP A 111 -5.32 -4.95 1.98
N VAL A 112 -4.29 -4.89 1.13
CA VAL A 112 -4.41 -4.46 -0.28
C VAL A 112 -4.14 -5.58 -1.27
N ASN A 113 -3.93 -6.81 -0.77
CA ASN A 113 -3.69 -8.05 -1.53
C ASN A 113 -2.62 -7.90 -2.63
N GLN A 114 -1.54 -7.18 -2.32
CA GLN A 114 -0.46 -6.91 -3.25
C GLN A 114 0.83 -6.51 -2.52
N THR A 115 1.93 -6.53 -3.25
CA THR A 115 3.21 -6.00 -2.79
C THR A 115 3.18 -4.49 -2.71
N ILE A 116 3.89 -3.91 -1.75
CA ILE A 116 4.20 -2.48 -1.66
C ILE A 116 5.63 -2.28 -2.17
N GLY A 117 5.76 -1.43 -3.19
CA GLY A 117 7.01 -1.16 -3.89
C GLY A 117 7.16 0.30 -4.26
N GLU A 118 7.93 0.58 -5.31
CA GLU A 118 8.25 1.94 -5.75
C GLU A 118 7.09 2.66 -6.45
N GLU A 119 6.20 1.92 -7.11
CA GLU A 119 5.04 2.41 -7.88
C GLU A 119 3.70 2.10 -7.18
#